data_AF-A0A2W7R4M8-F1
#
_entry.id   AF-A0A2W7R4M8-F1
#
_cell.length_a   1.000
_cell.length_b   1.000
_cell.length_c   1.000
_cell.angle_alpha   90.00
_cell.angle_beta   90.00
_cell.angle_gamma   90.00
#
_symmetry.space_group_name_H-M   'P 1'
#
loop_
_entity.id
_entity.type
_entity.pdbx_description
1 polymer ?
#
loop_
_entity_poly.entity_id
_entity_poly.type
_entity_poly.pdbx_seq_one_letter_code
_entity_poly.pdbx_strand_id
1 'polypeptide(L)' 'MDTYSLLREFADSWMLLLLTAFFVGVVLWAWRPGSRRLHQDVANSIFRNDTKPASDGAKPSSGEART' A
#
# COMPACT_ATOMS: atom_id res chain seq x y z
N MET A 1 -7.60 14.36 48.88
CA MET A 1 -6.98 14.35 47.53
C MET A 1 -7.91 15.12 46.62
N ASP A 2 -7.53 16.33 46.22
CA ASP A 2 -8.33 17.16 45.32
C ASP A 2 -8.33 16.63 43.88
N THR A 3 -9.44 16.78 43.16
CA THR A 3 -9.66 16.26 41.79
C THR A 3 -8.54 16.65 40.83
N TYR A 4 -7.98 17.84 40.99
CA TYR A 4 -6.85 18.33 40.20
C TYR A 4 -5.60 17.47 40.36
N SER A 5 -5.28 16.99 41.58
CA SER A 5 -4.12 16.14 41.80
C SER A 5 -4.28 14.76 41.16
N LEU A 6 -5.49 14.19 41.19
CA LEU A 6 -5.79 12.92 40.48
C LEU A 6 -5.59 13.05 38.97
N LEU A 7 -6.13 14.12 38.37
CA LEU A 7 -5.96 14.37 36.94
C LEU A 7 -4.48 14.63 36.59
N ARG A 8 -3.75 15.32 37.47
CA ARG A 8 -2.33 15.59 37.30
C ARG A 8 -1.48 14.33 37.36
N GLU A 9 -1.71 13.44 38.32
CA GLU A 9 -0.99 12.16 38.39
C GLU A 9 -1.23 11.27 37.17
N PHE A 10 -2.47 11.25 36.66
CA PHE A 10 -2.77 10.53 35.43
C PHE A 10 -2.07 11.16 34.21
N ALA A 11 -2.03 12.50 34.16
CA ALA A 11 -1.38 13.26 33.08
C ALA A 11 0.16 13.18 33.11
N ASP A 12 0.78 13.17 34.29
CA ASP A 12 2.24 13.03 34.49
C ASP A 12 2.74 11.58 34.26
N SER A 13 1.85 10.67 33.83
CA SER A 13 2.25 9.30 33.51
C SER A 13 3.00 9.22 32.18
N TRP A 14 4.08 8.42 32.17
CA TRP A 14 4.86 8.11 30.95
C TRP A 14 4.03 7.48 29.83
N MET A 15 2.87 6.90 30.17
CA MET A 15 1.94 6.28 29.23
C MET A 15 1.36 7.31 28.23
N LEU A 16 1.09 8.53 28.68
CA LEU A 16 0.51 9.58 27.85
C LEU A 16 1.47 9.98 26.74
N LEU A 17 2.77 10.14 27.07
CA LEU A 17 3.83 10.40 26.10
C LEU A 17 3.99 9.26 25.10
N LEU A 18 3.97 8.00 25.56
CA LEU A 18 4.05 6.84 24.67
C LEU A 18 2.89 6.78 23.67
N LEU A 19 1.66 7.01 24.12
CA LEU A 19 0.48 7.05 23.26
C LEU A 19 0.55 8.18 22.23
N THR A 20 0.97 9.37 22.65
CA THR A 20 1.15 10.52 21.73
C THR A 20 2.25 10.24 20.71
N ALA A 21 3.40 9.72 21.13
CA ALA A 21 4.50 9.37 20.22
C ALA A 21 4.08 8.27 19.23
N PHE A 22 3.36 7.25 19.71
CA PHE A 22 2.81 6.21 18.85
C PHE A 22 1.82 6.77 17.83
N PHE A 23 0.88 7.61 18.27
CA PHE A 23 -0.09 8.25 17.39
C PHE A 23 0.59 9.06 16.27
N VAL A 24 1.55 9.90 16.63
CA VAL A 24 2.34 10.67 15.64
C VAL A 24 3.09 9.72 14.72
N GLY A 25 3.69 8.65 15.24
CA GLY A 25 4.36 7.62 14.46
C GLY A 25 3.44 6.97 13.42
N VAL A 26 2.19 6.66 13.79
CA VAL A 26 1.18 6.11 12.88
C VAL A 26 0.76 7.12 11.82
N VAL A 27 0.54 8.39 12.19
CA VAL A 27 0.20 9.46 11.23
C VAL A 27 1.32 9.64 10.20
N LEU A 28 2.56 9.70 10.66
CA LEU A 28 3.74 9.79 9.78
C LEU A 28 3.88 8.55 8.89
N TRP A 29 3.57 7.37 9.42
CA TRP A 29 3.57 6.13 8.64
C TRP A 29 2.44 6.09 7.59
N ALA A 30 1.25 6.60 7.91
CA ALA A 30 0.14 6.70 6.97
C ALA A 30 0.47 7.66 5.81
N TRP A 31 1.22 8.73 6.07
CA TRP A 31 1.73 9.61 5.02
C TRP A 31 2.92 9.02 4.24
N ARG A 32 3.55 7.94 4.70
CA ARG A 32 4.64 7.28 3.97
C ARG A 32 4.06 6.67 2.68
N PRO A 33 4.45 7.16 1.48
CA PRO A 33 3.86 6.74 0.22
C PRO A 33 4.44 5.38 -0.21
N GLY A 34 4.10 4.30 0.50
CA GLY A 34 4.59 2.95 0.22
C GLY A 34 3.81 2.21 -0.85
N SER A 35 2.50 2.47 -0.99
CA SER A 35 1.60 1.67 -1.86
C SER A 35 1.44 2.22 -3.28
N ARG A 36 1.99 3.41 -3.60
CA ARG A 36 1.77 4.05 -4.90
C ARG A 36 2.29 3.20 -6.09
N ARG A 37 3.35 2.40 -5.87
CA ARG A 37 3.93 1.56 -6.92
C ARG A 37 3.08 0.34 -7.27
N LEU A 38 2.51 -0.35 -6.27
CA LEU A 38 1.68 -1.54 -6.48
C LEU A 38 0.33 -1.19 -7.15
N HIS A 39 -0.28 -0.06 -6.77
CA HIS A 39 -1.51 0.40 -7.42
C HIS A 39 -1.28 0.87 -8.87
N GLN A 40 -0.12 1.46 -9.16
CA GLN A 40 0.25 1.83 -10.53
C GLN A 40 0.44 0.61 -11.44
N ASP A 41 1.08 -0.45 -10.96
CA ASP A 41 1.28 -1.68 -11.75
C ASP A 41 -0.04 -2.41 -12.05
N VAL A 42 -0.96 -2.47 -11.08
CA VAL A 42 -2.29 -3.08 -11.30
C VAL A 42 -3.12 -2.24 -12.27
N ALA A 43 -3.12 -0.91 -12.14
CA ALA A 43 -3.83 -0.03 -13.05
C ALA A 43 -3.30 -0.12 -14.49
N ASN A 44 -1.99 -0.28 -14.67
CA ASN A 44 -1.37 -0.46 -15.99
C ASN A 44 -1.49 -1.88 -16.56
N SER A 45 -1.95 -2.86 -15.78
CA SER A 45 -2.08 -4.25 -16.25
C SER A 45 -3.08 -4.40 -17.39
N ILE A 46 -4.17 -3.62 -17.37
CA ILE A 46 -5.22 -3.63 -18.40
C ILE A 46 -4.70 -2.97 -19.70
N PHE A 47 -3.95 -1.88 -19.59
CA PHE A 47 -3.40 -1.13 -20.73
C PHE A 47 -2.09 -1.70 -21.28
N ARG A 48 -1.48 -2.68 -20.60
CA ARG A 48 -0.20 -3.28 -21.03
C ARG A 48 -0.28 -3.93 -22.42
N ASN A 49 -1.47 -4.26 -22.89
CA ASN A 49 -1.72 -4.86 -24.20
C ASN A 49 -2.29 -3.88 -25.24
N ASP A 50 -2.50 -2.60 -24.87
CA ASP A 50 -3.05 -1.58 -25.79
C ASP A 50 -1.96 -0.96 -26.68
N THR A 51 -0.73 -0.80 -26.17
CA THR A 51 0.36 -0.12 -26.90
C THR A 51 1.13 -1.04 -27.85
N LYS A 52 0.93 -2.36 -27.74
CA LYS A 52 1.43 -3.32 -28.71
C LYS A 52 0.40 -4.44 -28.82
N PRO A 53 -0.37 -4.53 -29.92
CA PRO A 53 -1.22 -5.68 -30.14
C PRO A 53 -0.32 -6.91 -30.06
N ALA A 54 -0.79 -7.96 -29.39
CA ALA A 54 -0.20 -9.29 -29.54
C ALA A 54 -0.03 -9.50 -31.04
N SER A 55 1.21 -9.73 -31.49
CA SER A 55 1.45 -10.00 -32.90
C SER A 55 0.56 -11.19 -33.26
N ASP A 56 -0.48 -10.95 -34.06
CA ASP A 56 -1.30 -11.95 -34.76
C ASP A 56 -0.42 -12.68 -35.77
N GLY A 57 0.61 -13.36 -35.27
CA GLY A 57 1.73 -13.87 -36.04
C GLY A 57 2.27 -15.20 -35.54
N ALA A 58 1.86 -15.71 -34.37
CA ALA A 58 2.01 -17.12 -34.06
C ALA A 58 0.89 -17.91 -34.76
N LYS A 59 0.97 -17.94 -36.10
CA LYS A 59 0.19 -18.83 -36.96
C LYS A 59 0.20 -20.24 -36.35
N PRO A 60 -0.94 -20.94 -36.32
CA PRO A 60 -0.93 -22.36 -36.02
C PRO A 60 -0.01 -23.03 -37.03
N SER A 61 0.95 -23.83 -36.56
CA SER A 61 1.72 -24.71 -37.44
C SER A 61 0.78 -25.80 -37.96
N SER A 62 -0.06 -25.44 -38.92
CA SER A 62 -0.63 -26.35 -39.90
C SER A 62 0.53 -26.81 -40.77
N GLY A 63 1.20 -27.85 -40.30
CA GLY A 63 2.34 -28.49 -40.93
C GLY A 63 2.32 -29.98 -40.69
N GLU A 64 1.14 -30.62 -40.71
CA GLU A 64 1.06 -32.08 -40.78
C GLU A 64 -0.13 -32.49 -41.66
N ALA A 65 0.05 -32.28 -42.96
CA ALA A 65 -0.58 -33.12 -43.96
C ALA A 65 0.55 -33.88 -44.66
N ARG A 66 0.44 -35.22 -44.69
CA ARG A 66 1.24 -36.23 -45.42
C ARG A 66 2.17 -37.07 -44.53
N THR A 67 1.66 -38.17 -43.98
CA THR A 67 1.77 -39.56 -44.50
C THR A 67 0.93 -40.52 -43.68
#